data_AF-A0A7Y9BNB9-F1
#
_entry.id   AF-A0A7Y9BNB9-F1
#
_cell.length_a   1.000
_cell.length_b   1.000
_cell.length_c   1.000
_cell.angle_alpha   90.00
_cell.angle_beta   90.00
_cell.angle_gamma   90.00
#
_symmetry.space_group_name_H-M   'P 1'
#
loop_
_entity.id
_entity.type
_entity.pdbx_description
1 polymer ?
#
loop_
_entity_poly.entity_id
_entity_poly.type
_entity_poly.pdbx_seq_one_letter_code
_entity_poly.pdbx_strand_id
1 'polypeptide(L)'
;PSPYDEGTCLNGTLPDSTTATRVNNVDEVPCSAPDAHYRVIQRFSFTSDMNRCDANPKTQYAFSHRYTRNGVPINEYVYCLVGMGSYARP
;
A
#
# COMPACT_ATOMS: atom_id res chain seq x y z
N PRO A 1 11.94 7.50 -11.11
CA PRO A 1 10.50 7.17 -11.26
C PRO A 1 10.08 6.24 -10.12
N SER A 2 9.11 6.66 -9.29
CA SER A 2 8.56 5.81 -8.22
C SER A 2 7.46 4.93 -8.84
N PRO A 3 7.51 3.59 -8.77
CA PRO A 3 6.65 2.73 -9.59
C PRO A 3 5.18 2.64 -9.12
N TYR A 4 4.86 3.14 -7.92
CA TYR A 4 3.55 2.98 -7.29
C TYR A 4 2.42 3.87 -7.86
N ASP A 5 2.25 3.90 -9.17
CA ASP A 5 1.09 4.57 -9.74
C ASP A 5 -0.15 3.67 -9.64
N GLU A 6 -1.33 4.27 -9.81
CA GLU A 6 -2.60 3.53 -9.85
C GLU A 6 -2.49 2.35 -10.82
N GLY A 7 -2.89 1.16 -10.37
CA GLY A 7 -2.71 -0.08 -11.13
C GLY A 7 -1.45 -0.89 -10.80
N THR A 8 -0.56 -0.40 -9.92
CA THR A 8 0.54 -1.18 -9.33
C THR A 8 0.00 -2.21 -8.33
N CYS A 9 0.71 -3.31 -8.11
CA CYS A 9 0.35 -4.29 -7.10
C CYS A 9 1.43 -4.46 -6.03
N LEU A 10 0.99 -4.87 -4.85
CA LEU A 10 1.85 -5.18 -3.70
C LEU A 10 1.68 -6.65 -3.32
N ASN A 11 2.78 -7.26 -2.89
CA ASN A 11 2.79 -8.59 -2.29
C ASN A 11 2.73 -8.50 -0.74
N GLY A 12 3.05 -9.60 -0.07
CA GLY A 12 3.10 -9.67 1.39
C GLY A 12 1.71 -9.80 2.02
N THR A 13 1.62 -9.53 3.32
CA THR A 13 0.35 -9.63 4.08
C THR A 13 0.16 -8.41 4.96
N LEU A 14 -0.95 -7.72 4.75
CA LEU A 14 -1.42 -6.64 5.61
C LEU A 14 -2.39 -7.19 6.66
N PRO A 15 -2.17 -6.89 7.96
CA PRO A 15 -3.06 -7.37 9.02
C PRO A 15 -4.44 -6.72 8.91
N ASP A 16 -5.45 -7.40 9.43
CA ASP A 16 -6.73 -6.76 9.71
C ASP A 16 -6.66 -5.99 11.02
N SER A 17 -6.25 -4.73 10.92
CA SER A 17 -6.11 -3.84 12.07
C SER A 17 -6.63 -2.45 11.73
N THR A 18 -7.47 -1.92 12.60
CA THR A 18 -7.89 -0.51 12.58
C THR A 18 -6.82 0.41 13.17
N THR A 19 -5.76 -0.15 13.75
CA THR A 19 -4.61 0.59 14.28
C THR A 19 -3.39 0.37 13.40
N ALA A 20 -2.69 1.47 13.06
CA ALA A 20 -1.47 1.44 12.27
C ALA A 20 -0.43 0.49 12.89
N THR A 21 -0.10 -0.57 12.16
CA THR A 21 0.84 -1.62 12.59
C THR A 21 1.99 -1.68 11.61
N ARG A 22 3.23 -1.74 12.13
CA ARG A 22 4.40 -1.92 11.28
C ARG A 22 4.40 -3.34 10.71
N VAL A 23 4.42 -3.42 9.39
CA VAL A 23 4.62 -4.68 8.64
C VAL A 23 5.98 -4.64 7.96
N ASN A 24 6.54 -5.83 7.74
CA ASN A 24 7.74 -6.03 6.92
C ASN A 24 7.37 -6.90 5.72
N ASN A 25 8.18 -6.89 4.66
CA ASN A 25 7.99 -7.72 3.46
C ASN A 25 6.71 -7.40 2.68
N VAL A 26 6.45 -6.11 2.44
CA VAL A 26 5.43 -5.63 1.52
C VAL A 26 6.15 -4.84 0.46
N ASP A 27 6.27 -5.43 -0.72
CA ASP A 27 7.05 -4.92 -1.84
C ASP A 27 6.16 -4.73 -3.07
N GLU A 28 6.61 -3.90 -4.00
CA GLU A 28 5.97 -3.77 -5.30
C GLU A 28 6.24 -5.00 -6.16
N VAL A 29 5.20 -5.47 -6.81
CA VAL A 29 5.27 -6.53 -7.79
C VAL A 29 4.40 -6.18 -9.00
N PRO A 30 4.72 -6.70 -10.19
CA PRO A 30 3.77 -6.69 -11.29
C PRO A 30 2.44 -7.31 -10.86
N CYS A 31 1.30 -6.76 -11.27
CA CYS A 31 -0.01 -7.36 -10.94
C CYS A 31 -0.22 -8.76 -11.55
N SER A 32 0.60 -9.16 -12.53
CA SER A 32 0.64 -10.52 -13.07
C SER A 32 1.49 -11.48 -12.24
N ALA A 33 2.21 -10.98 -11.23
CA ALA A 33 3.01 -11.82 -10.36
C ALA A 33 2.10 -12.73 -9.52
N PRO A 34 2.48 -14.01 -9.31
CA PRO A 34 1.64 -14.97 -8.60
C PRO A 34 1.47 -14.62 -7.10
N ASP A 35 2.37 -13.81 -6.54
CA ASP A 35 2.34 -13.31 -5.16
C ASP A 35 1.77 -11.89 -5.05
N ALA A 36 1.18 -11.36 -6.12
CA ALA A 36 0.46 -10.09 -6.04
C ALA A 36 -0.85 -10.27 -5.27
N HIS A 37 -0.99 -9.55 -4.15
CA HIS A 37 -2.12 -9.71 -3.23
C HIS A 37 -3.00 -8.47 -3.13
N TYR A 38 -2.45 -7.29 -3.41
CA TYR A 38 -3.16 -6.02 -3.28
C TYR A 38 -2.93 -5.16 -4.52
N ARG A 39 -3.97 -4.48 -5.00
CA ARG A 39 -3.86 -3.50 -6.10
C ARG A 39 -3.97 -2.08 -5.56
N VAL A 40 -3.03 -1.22 -5.94
CA VAL A 40 -3.07 0.23 -5.68
C VAL A 40 -4.18 0.85 -6.50
N ILE A 41 -5.14 1.47 -5.82
CA ILE A 41 -6.23 2.23 -6.45
C ILE A 41 -6.06 3.74 -6.30
N GLN A 42 -5.21 4.18 -5.36
CA GLN A 42 -4.87 5.58 -5.18
C GLN A 42 -3.56 5.69 -4.40
N ARG A 43 -2.79 6.75 -4.67
CA ARG A 43 -1.56 7.08 -3.96
C ARG A 43 -1.55 8.54 -3.52
N PHE A 44 -1.06 8.79 -2.31
CA PHE A 44 -0.69 10.11 -1.84
C PHE A 44 0.82 10.17 -1.61
N SER A 45 1.46 11.23 -2.09
CA SER A 45 2.89 11.47 -1.88
C SER A 45 3.12 12.44 -0.72
N PHE A 46 4.30 12.35 -0.13
CA PHE A 46 4.77 13.24 0.95
C PHE A 46 3.88 13.19 2.20
N THR A 47 3.36 12.00 2.52
CA THR A 47 2.54 11.79 3.70
C THR A 47 2.62 10.33 4.16
N SER A 48 2.44 10.12 5.45
CA SER A 48 2.22 8.80 6.07
C SER A 48 0.80 8.67 6.65
N ASP A 49 -0.07 9.66 6.42
CA ASP A 49 -1.43 9.71 6.94
C ASP A 49 -2.36 8.78 6.15
N MET A 50 -2.54 7.58 6.68
CA MET A 50 -3.35 6.53 6.06
C MET A 50 -4.85 6.86 6.02
N ASN A 51 -5.34 7.77 6.87
CA ASN A 51 -6.76 8.18 6.89
C ASN A 51 -7.17 8.92 5.62
N ARG A 52 -6.21 9.38 4.81
CA ARG A 52 -6.50 9.92 3.48
C ARG A 52 -7.22 8.94 2.56
N CYS A 53 -7.04 7.63 2.79
CA CYS A 53 -7.72 6.61 2.02
C CYS A 53 -9.20 6.46 2.36
N ASP A 54 -9.66 6.99 3.51
CA ASP A 54 -11.06 6.97 3.93
C ASP A 54 -11.96 7.78 2.99
N ALA A 55 -11.40 8.77 2.29
CA ALA A 55 -12.08 9.55 1.28
C ALA A 55 -12.38 8.75 0.00
N ASN A 56 -11.75 7.59 -0.18
CA ASN A 56 -12.00 6.70 -1.31
C ASN A 56 -12.80 5.48 -0.84
N PRO A 57 -14.09 5.38 -1.18
CA PRO A 57 -14.97 4.32 -0.67
C PRO A 57 -14.63 2.92 -1.21
N LYS A 58 -13.70 2.82 -2.18
CA LYS A 58 -13.21 1.53 -2.67
C LYS A 58 -12.03 1.01 -1.86
N THR A 59 -11.45 1.80 -0.96
CA THR A 59 -10.31 1.39 -0.13
C THR A 59 -10.71 0.24 0.77
N GLN A 60 -9.96 -0.86 0.72
CA GLN A 60 -10.06 -1.98 1.66
C GLN A 60 -8.89 -2.01 2.65
N TYR A 61 -7.74 -1.50 2.23
CA TYR A 61 -6.53 -1.38 3.04
C TYR A 61 -5.85 -0.05 2.78
N ALA A 62 -5.22 0.49 3.81
CA ALA A 62 -4.28 1.60 3.70
C ALA A 62 -2.89 1.13 4.13
N PHE A 63 -1.88 1.49 3.36
CA PHE A 63 -0.49 1.13 3.63
C PHE A 63 0.40 2.36 3.44
N SER A 64 1.23 2.69 4.42
CA SER A 64 2.23 3.74 4.29
C SER A 64 3.63 3.15 4.13
N HIS A 65 4.39 3.71 3.21
CA HIS A 65 5.77 3.30 2.96
C HIS A 65 6.70 4.50 3.04
N ARG A 66 7.75 4.36 3.86
CA ARG A 66 8.76 5.39 4.09
C ARG A 66 10.06 4.99 3.41
N TYR A 67 10.41 5.71 2.37
CA TYR A 67 11.71 5.62 1.73
C TYR A 67 12.76 6.36 2.54
N THR A 68 13.73 5.61 3.06
CA THR A 68 14.89 6.18 3.74
C THR A 68 16.16 5.95 2.93
N ARG A 69 17.07 6.93 2.96
CA ARG A 69 18.43 6.80 2.43
C ARG A 69 19.40 7.15 3.55
N ASN A 70 20.24 6.20 3.94
CA ASN A 70 21.15 6.33 5.09
C ASN A 70 20.42 6.71 6.41
N GLY A 71 19.24 6.14 6.64
CA GLY A 71 18.42 6.43 7.83
C GLY A 71 17.65 7.76 7.78
N VAL A 72 17.89 8.60 6.76
CA VAL A 72 17.15 9.85 6.55
C VAL A 72 15.95 9.57 5.65
N PRO A 73 14.71 9.88 6.08
CA PRO A 73 13.53 9.77 5.22
C PRO A 73 13.61 10.77 4.08
N ILE A 74 13.58 10.26 2.85
CA ILE A 74 13.64 11.07 1.62
C ILE A 74 12.29 11.19 0.93
N ASN A 75 11.39 10.23 1.15
CA ASN A 75 10.02 10.24 0.63
C ASN A 75 9.10 9.36 1.48
N GLU A 76 7.82 9.70 1.50
CA GLU A 76 6.76 8.91 2.13
C GLU A 76 5.57 8.83 1.18
N TYR A 77 4.95 7.68 1.13
CA TYR A 77 3.76 7.43 0.34
C TYR A 77 2.70 6.74 1.19
N VAL A 78 1.44 7.04 0.91
CA VAL A 78 0.28 6.30 1.36
C VAL A 78 -0.40 5.69 0.15
N TYR A 79 -0.64 4.39 0.20
CA TYR A 79 -1.36 3.63 -0.82
C TYR A 79 -2.71 3.18 -0.29
N CYS A 80 -3.74 3.48 -1.06
CA CYS A 80 -5.07 2.94 -0.86
C CYS A 80 -5.20 1.72 -1.76
N LEU A 81 -5.59 0.59 -1.18
CA LEU A 81 -5.50 -0.71 -1.83
C LEU A 81 -6.84 -1.44 -1.82
N VAL A 82 -7.05 -2.26 -2.84
CA VAL A 82 -8.03 -3.36 -2.83
C VAL A 82 -7.30 -4.68 -2.77
N GLY A 83 -7.80 -5.62 -1.97
CA GLY A 83 -7.29 -6.97 -1.96
C GLY A 83 -7.69 -7.75 -3.22
N MET A 84 -6.86 -8.69 -3.62
CA MET A 84 -7.06 -9.58 -4.76
C MET A 84 -7.17 -11.03 -4.29
N GLY A 85 -7.98 -11.84 -4.96
CA GLY A 85 -8.16 -13.25 -4.60
C GLY A 85 -8.57 -13.44 -3.14
N SER A 86 -7.84 -14.27 -2.40
CA SER A 86 -8.08 -14.53 -0.96
C SER A 86 -7.86 -13.33 -0.03
N TYR A 87 -7.31 -12.23 -0.54
CA TYR A 87 -7.05 -11.02 0.22
C TYR A 87 -8.15 -9.96 0.02
N ALA A 88 -9.10 -10.17 -0.89
CA ALA A 88 -10.22 -9.27 -1.10
C ALA A 88 -11.10 -9.17 0.16
N ARG A 89 -11.49 -7.95 0.53
CA ARG A 89 -12.45 -7.69 1.61
C ARG A 89 -13.81 -7.28 1.05
N PRO A 90 -14.92 -7.60 1.75
CA PRO A 90 -16.25 -7.12 1.38
C PRO A 90 -16.37 -5.60 1.48
#